data_AF-A0A4S9XXH0-F1
#
_entry.id   AF-A0A4S9XXH0-F1
#
_cell.length_a   1.000
_cell.length_b   1.000
_cell.length_c   1.000
_cell.angle_alpha   90.00
_cell.angle_beta   90.00
_cell.angle_gamma   90.00
#
_symmetry.space_group_name_H-M   'P 1'
#
loop_
_entity.id
_entity.type
_entity.pdbx_description
1 polymer ?
#
loop_
_entity_poly.entity_id
_entity_poly.type
_entity_poly.pdbx_seq_one_letter_code
_entity_poly.pdbx_strand_id
1 'polypeptide(L)'
;MFAFYFRVPVKAFFRTRIDYLAFPRAINPLLQSTGKWSWAGTTPGILAYAIRTHGWSFIPNQVLPPLLANVTVGAVLYTSYLGALGLYYEPASHSSKRIYPPAPFSLTFAAGFSAGAFQSVIAAPLDALTIRFKTTDLTQGTYKNMWDYASRKLQAIGARGAFAGWGLSFVKDAFGYGLFFGTFEYVKSQLFYEYVSHWYSRYGLLSMFHKHQIDLQRITDQEDRPVIKPHYMMEPSFILLAGATASVLQQVVAHPLTRIQELHFQRLATLDELLQTRPGRLDTMQLYARAYQKTWIQAGKRATKSGGWLRWLYQDFWMTTLRQVPSTSAGLIMFEIFRRKYGMGEDAVKIPKDEYDILLP
;
A
#
# COMPACT_ATOMS: atom_id res chain seq x y z
N MET A 1 22.63 7.85 -6.09
CA MET A 1 21.49 7.25 -6.83
C MET A 1 21.12 5.84 -6.34
N PHE A 2 22.08 5.00 -5.93
CA PHE A 2 21.84 3.66 -5.34
C PHE A 2 21.11 3.65 -3.98
N ALA A 3 21.13 4.77 -3.23
CA ALA A 3 20.43 4.90 -1.94
C ALA A 3 18.90 5.02 -2.04
N PHE A 4 18.34 5.27 -3.23
CA PHE A 4 16.89 5.38 -3.43
C PHE A 4 16.21 4.00 -3.49
N TYR A 5 16.91 2.98 -3.98
CA TYR A 5 16.35 1.64 -4.21
C TYR A 5 16.28 0.77 -2.94
N PHE A 6 17.05 1.11 -1.91
CA PHE A 6 17.07 0.40 -0.62
C PHE A 6 16.27 1.08 0.48
N ARG A 7 15.63 2.22 0.20
CA ARG A 7 14.89 2.97 1.23
C ARG A 7 13.48 2.47 1.51
N VAL A 8 12.89 1.63 0.67
CA VAL A 8 11.56 1.04 0.89
C VAL A 8 11.47 -0.21 -0.01
N PRO A 9 11.27 -1.45 0.50
CA PRO A 9 10.90 -2.57 -0.37
C PRO A 9 9.51 -2.31 -0.95
N VAL A 10 9.42 -1.64 -2.10
CA VAL A 10 8.18 -1.19 -2.75
C VAL A 10 7.17 -2.33 -2.95
N LYS A 11 7.65 -3.58 -3.02
CA LYS A 11 6.83 -4.79 -3.13
C LYS A 11 6.09 -5.16 -1.83
N ALA A 12 6.52 -4.63 -0.70
CA ALA A 12 6.07 -5.03 0.64
C ALA A 12 5.18 -3.97 1.32
N PHE A 13 5.13 -2.74 0.80
CA PHE A 13 4.32 -1.67 1.39
C PHE A 13 2.91 -1.57 0.83
N PHE A 14 2.66 -2.03 -0.41
CA PHE A 14 1.37 -1.82 -1.06
C PHE A 14 0.92 -3.04 -1.84
N ARG A 15 -0.39 -3.33 -1.77
CA ARG A 15 -1.03 -4.34 -2.60
C ARG A 15 -0.69 -4.04 -4.07
N THR A 16 -0.15 -5.02 -4.78
CA THR A 16 0.14 -4.86 -6.21
C THR A 16 -1.15 -4.51 -6.93
N ARG A 17 -1.15 -3.35 -7.59
CA ARG A 17 -2.28 -2.82 -8.34
C ARG A 17 -2.47 -3.60 -9.64
N ILE A 18 -1.35 -3.93 -10.30
CA ILE A 18 -1.30 -4.78 -11.48
C ILE A 18 -0.67 -6.12 -11.11
N ASP A 19 -1.36 -7.20 -11.43
CA ASP A 19 -0.88 -8.55 -11.19
C ASP A 19 0.13 -8.99 -12.26
N TYR A 20 1.42 -8.85 -11.95
CA TYR A 20 2.51 -9.25 -12.86
C TYR A 20 2.58 -10.76 -13.12
N LEU A 21 1.87 -11.58 -12.32
CA LEU A 21 1.79 -13.03 -12.51
C LEU A 21 0.52 -13.47 -13.22
N ALA A 22 -0.40 -12.56 -13.58
CA ALA A 22 -1.65 -12.91 -14.25
C ALA A 22 -1.39 -13.68 -15.56
N PHE A 23 -0.52 -13.13 -16.43
CA PHE A 23 -0.14 -13.79 -17.67
C PHE A 23 0.68 -15.08 -17.46
N PRO A 24 1.76 -15.09 -16.65
CA PRO A 24 2.49 -16.32 -16.32
C PRO A 24 1.62 -17.45 -15.76
N ARG A 25 0.61 -17.12 -14.95
CA ARG A 25 -0.34 -18.11 -14.43
C ARG A 25 -1.27 -18.66 -15.49
N ALA A 26 -1.74 -17.81 -16.41
CA ALA A 26 -2.66 -18.22 -17.45
C ALA A 26 -2.04 -19.20 -18.47
N ILE A 27 -0.74 -19.07 -18.74
CA ILE A 27 -0.02 -19.93 -19.68
C ILE A 27 0.48 -21.25 -19.08
N ASN A 28 0.41 -21.42 -17.75
CA ASN A 28 0.92 -22.62 -17.09
C ASN A 28 -0.19 -23.67 -16.95
N PRO A 29 -0.17 -24.76 -17.75
CA PRO A 29 -1.21 -25.79 -17.72
C PRO A 29 -1.20 -26.59 -16.40
N LEU A 30 -0.08 -26.62 -15.67
CA LEU A 30 0.04 -27.33 -14.39
C LEU A 30 -0.83 -26.71 -13.30
N LEU A 31 -1.15 -25.42 -13.42
CA LEU A 31 -2.04 -24.71 -12.50
C LEU A 31 -3.53 -25.01 -12.77
N GLN A 32 -3.87 -25.47 -13.97
CA GLN A 32 -5.26 -25.74 -14.35
C GLN A 32 -5.69 -27.17 -13.98
N SER A 33 -4.73 -28.07 -13.71
CA SER A 33 -4.97 -29.51 -13.56
C SER A 33 -4.82 -30.07 -12.14
N THR A 34 -4.35 -29.29 -11.15
CA THR A 34 -4.07 -29.82 -9.81
C THR A 34 -4.68 -28.99 -8.67
N GLY A 35 -5.57 -29.60 -7.90
CA GLY A 35 -6.09 -29.08 -6.63
C GLY A 35 -5.17 -29.30 -5.42
N LYS A 36 -3.94 -29.80 -5.63
CA LYS A 36 -2.94 -30.07 -4.58
C LYS A 36 -1.80 -29.06 -4.65
N TRP A 37 -1.25 -28.70 -3.48
CA TRP A 37 -0.08 -27.82 -3.39
C TRP A 37 1.09 -28.42 -4.16
N SER A 38 1.71 -27.61 -5.03
CA SER A 38 2.83 -28.01 -5.88
C SER A 38 3.83 -26.87 -6.00
N TRP A 39 5.11 -27.20 -6.07
CA TRP A 39 6.18 -26.24 -6.37
C TRP A 39 5.92 -25.47 -7.68
N ALA A 40 5.28 -26.10 -8.66
CA ALA A 40 4.90 -25.47 -9.92
C ALA A 40 3.88 -24.32 -9.76
N GLY A 41 3.15 -24.29 -8.63
CA GLY A 41 2.21 -23.23 -8.29
C GLY A 41 2.81 -22.08 -7.49
N THR A 42 4.07 -22.17 -7.09
CA THR A 42 4.78 -21.09 -6.39
C THR A 42 5.19 -19.99 -7.37
N THR A 43 5.36 -18.74 -6.91
CA THR A 43 5.82 -17.65 -7.78
C THR A 43 7.12 -17.97 -8.53
N PRO A 44 8.17 -18.53 -7.90
CA PRO A 44 9.37 -18.95 -8.62
C PRO A 44 9.10 -20.07 -9.62
N GLY A 45 8.26 -21.05 -9.26
CA GLY A 45 7.90 -22.15 -10.17
C GLY A 45 7.16 -21.70 -11.41
N ILE A 46 6.20 -20.77 -11.26
CA ILE A 46 5.45 -20.18 -12.37
C ILE A 46 6.38 -19.42 -13.32
N LEU A 47 7.28 -18.61 -12.76
CA LEU A 47 8.26 -17.85 -13.56
C LEU A 47 9.27 -18.78 -14.23
N ALA A 48 9.76 -19.80 -13.52
CA ALA A 48 10.69 -20.78 -14.08
C ALA A 48 10.06 -21.54 -15.25
N TYR A 49 8.79 -21.91 -15.16
CA TYR A 49 8.04 -22.50 -16.27
C TYR A 49 7.96 -21.53 -17.46
N ALA A 50 7.53 -20.28 -17.21
CA ALA A 50 7.39 -19.28 -18.26
C ALA A 50 8.71 -18.96 -18.98
N ILE A 51 9.82 -18.86 -18.25
CA ILE A 51 11.16 -18.64 -18.80
C ILE A 51 11.63 -19.85 -19.61
N ARG A 52 11.33 -21.07 -19.16
CA ARG A 52 11.68 -22.29 -19.93
C ARG A 52 10.89 -22.38 -21.24
N THR A 53 9.62 -21.97 -21.24
CA THR A 53 8.75 -22.06 -22.42
C THR A 53 8.98 -20.92 -23.42
N HIS A 54 9.16 -19.69 -22.95
CA HIS A 54 9.25 -18.49 -23.80
C HIS A 54 10.63 -17.84 -23.83
N GLY A 55 11.61 -18.40 -23.11
CA GLY A 55 12.96 -17.86 -22.99
C GLY A 55 13.09 -16.71 -21.98
N TRP A 56 14.34 -16.26 -21.78
CA TRP A 56 14.67 -15.16 -20.86
C TRP A 56 14.09 -13.80 -21.25
N SER A 57 13.73 -13.61 -22.53
CA SER A 57 13.05 -12.40 -23.01
C SER A 57 11.66 -12.22 -22.41
N PHE A 58 11.11 -13.26 -21.76
CA PHE A 58 9.81 -13.21 -21.08
C PHE A 58 9.76 -12.17 -19.96
N ILE A 59 10.81 -12.10 -19.13
CA ILE A 59 10.87 -11.18 -17.99
C ILE A 59 10.77 -9.71 -18.44
N PRO A 60 11.68 -9.18 -19.30
CA PRO A 60 11.63 -7.77 -19.70
C PRO A 60 10.36 -7.41 -20.50
N ASN A 61 9.76 -8.36 -21.20
CA ASN A 61 8.63 -8.10 -22.10
C ASN A 61 7.26 -8.27 -21.45
N GLN A 62 7.10 -9.16 -20.46
CA GLN A 62 5.79 -9.43 -19.83
C GLN A 62 5.76 -9.19 -18.32
N VAL A 63 6.86 -9.37 -17.60
CA VAL A 63 6.89 -9.23 -16.12
C VAL A 63 7.34 -7.84 -15.68
N LEU A 64 8.35 -7.29 -16.35
CA LEU A 64 8.92 -5.99 -16.02
C LEU A 64 7.91 -4.84 -16.17
N PRO A 65 7.06 -4.77 -17.22
CA PRO A 65 6.13 -3.65 -17.39
C PRO A 65 5.14 -3.48 -16.23
N PRO A 66 4.38 -4.51 -15.80
CA PRO A 66 3.50 -4.38 -14.65
C PRO A 66 4.26 -4.18 -13.34
N LEU A 67 5.49 -4.69 -13.21
CA LEU A 67 6.34 -4.43 -12.05
C LEU A 67 6.72 -2.94 -11.97
N LEU A 68 7.23 -2.36 -13.07
CA LEU A 68 7.59 -0.95 -13.14
C LEU A 68 6.38 -0.05 -12.85
N ALA A 69 5.22 -0.38 -13.43
CA ALA A 69 3.98 0.36 -13.17
C ALA A 69 3.61 0.38 -11.67
N ASN A 70 3.68 -0.76 -10.98
CA ASN A 70 3.45 -0.81 -9.53
C ASN A 70 4.49 0.00 -8.74
N VAL A 71 5.76 -0.06 -9.15
CA VAL A 71 6.83 0.71 -8.49
C VAL A 71 6.61 2.20 -8.67
N THR A 72 6.24 2.66 -9.86
CA THR A 72 5.92 4.06 -10.13
C THR A 72 4.76 4.55 -9.28
N VAL A 73 3.67 3.78 -9.19
CA VAL A 73 2.51 4.13 -8.36
C VAL A 73 2.89 4.25 -6.89
N GLY A 74 3.66 3.29 -6.36
CA GLY A 74 4.13 3.32 -4.97
C GLY A 74 5.11 4.47 -4.70
N ALA A 75 6.00 4.78 -5.65
CA ALA A 75 6.94 5.89 -5.54
C ALA A 75 6.19 7.23 -5.51
N VAL A 76 5.23 7.44 -6.41
CA VAL A 76 4.38 8.64 -6.44
C VAL A 76 3.63 8.80 -5.11
N LEU A 77 3.01 7.73 -4.61
CA LEU A 77 2.30 7.77 -3.33
C LEU A 77 3.23 8.26 -2.21
N TYR A 78 4.40 7.65 -2.07
CA TYR A 78 5.30 7.96 -0.98
C TYR A 78 5.93 9.36 -1.11
N THR A 79 6.35 9.77 -2.31
CA THR A 79 6.91 11.11 -2.52
C THR A 79 5.86 12.19 -2.35
N SER A 80 4.64 11.99 -2.83
CA SER A 80 3.51 12.91 -2.60
C SER A 80 3.15 12.98 -1.12
N TYR A 81 3.22 11.87 -0.37
CA TYR A 81 2.99 11.87 1.07
C TYR A 81 4.04 12.70 1.82
N LEU A 82 5.33 12.46 1.57
CA LEU A 82 6.40 13.23 2.21
C LEU A 82 6.32 14.72 1.86
N GLY A 83 6.06 15.04 0.59
CA GLY A 83 5.87 16.42 0.15
C GLY A 83 4.68 17.09 0.82
N ALA A 84 3.52 16.43 0.84
CA ALA A 84 2.32 16.97 1.49
C ALA A 84 2.50 17.13 3.00
N LEU A 85 3.12 16.14 3.67
CA LEU A 85 3.37 16.20 5.11
C LEU A 85 4.36 17.33 5.46
N GLY A 86 5.42 17.52 4.68
CA GLY A 86 6.36 18.63 4.87
C GLY A 86 5.71 20.00 4.67
N LEU A 87 4.68 20.11 3.82
CA LEU A 87 3.90 21.34 3.66
C LEU A 87 2.88 21.57 4.78
N TYR A 88 2.26 20.50 5.29
CA TYR A 88 1.21 20.59 6.30
C TYR A 88 1.74 20.63 7.74
N TYR A 89 2.98 20.15 7.96
CA TYR A 89 3.58 20.06 9.26
C TYR A 89 5.07 20.43 9.19
N GLU A 90 5.38 21.67 9.60
CA GLU A 90 6.73 22.25 9.53
C GLU A 90 7.83 21.37 10.18
N PRO A 91 7.62 20.70 11.33
CA PRO A 91 8.65 19.81 11.90
C PRO A 91 8.99 18.61 11.00
N ALA A 92 8.09 18.20 10.09
CA ALA A 92 8.37 17.19 9.08
C ALA A 92 9.10 17.73 7.85
N SER A 93 9.16 19.05 7.66
CA SER A 93 9.91 19.68 6.56
C SER A 93 11.42 19.67 6.81
N HIS A 94 11.83 19.74 8.07
CA HIS A 94 13.23 19.57 8.45
C HIS A 94 13.62 18.10 8.26
N SER A 95 14.77 17.82 7.64
CA SER A 95 15.34 16.47 7.50
C SER A 95 15.85 15.93 8.85
N SER A 96 15.04 16.07 9.91
CA SER A 96 15.25 15.44 11.19
C SER A 96 14.96 13.94 11.05
N LYS A 97 15.83 13.12 11.62
CA LYS A 97 15.68 11.66 11.60
C LYS A 97 14.38 11.21 12.30
N ARG A 98 13.94 11.98 13.31
CA ARG A 98 12.73 11.72 14.08
C ARG A 98 11.95 13.02 14.25
N ILE A 99 10.74 13.04 13.70
CA ILE A 99 9.88 14.21 13.72
C ILE A 99 9.35 14.39 15.15
N TYR A 100 9.78 15.46 15.83
CA TYR A 100 9.27 15.85 17.14
C TYR A 100 8.88 17.34 17.12
N PRO A 101 7.70 17.72 17.66
CA PRO A 101 6.65 16.85 18.19
C PRO A 101 6.07 15.91 17.12
N PRO A 102 5.46 14.77 17.50
CA PRO A 102 4.86 13.85 16.53
C PRO A 102 3.71 14.53 15.79
N ALA A 103 3.62 14.31 14.48
CA ALA A 103 2.56 14.90 13.67
C ALA A 103 1.17 14.37 14.12
N PRO A 104 0.17 15.25 14.33
CA PRO A 104 -1.18 14.86 14.73
C PRO A 104 -1.87 14.05 13.63
N PHE A 105 -2.84 13.20 14.02
CA PHE A 105 -3.56 12.30 13.11
C PHE A 105 -4.22 13.05 11.94
N SER A 106 -4.78 14.25 12.19
CA SER A 106 -5.46 15.05 11.16
C SER A 106 -4.53 15.47 10.02
N LEU A 107 -3.30 15.88 10.34
CA LEU A 107 -2.32 16.33 9.34
C LEU A 107 -1.73 15.16 8.57
N THR A 108 -1.44 14.05 9.24
CA THR A 108 -0.96 12.82 8.58
C THR A 108 -2.05 12.18 7.73
N PHE A 109 -3.30 12.24 8.16
CA PHE A 109 -4.46 11.88 7.35
C PHE A 109 -4.60 12.77 6.12
N ALA A 110 -4.51 14.10 6.27
CA ALA A 110 -4.61 15.04 5.15
C ALA A 110 -3.47 14.86 4.13
N ALA A 111 -2.24 14.61 4.62
CA ALA A 111 -1.09 14.28 3.78
C ALA A 111 -1.30 12.96 3.03
N GLY A 112 -1.76 11.91 3.73
CA GLY A 112 -2.09 10.62 3.13
C GLY A 112 -3.23 10.69 2.12
N PHE A 113 -4.25 11.52 2.40
CA PHE A 113 -5.37 11.78 1.50
C PHE A 113 -4.90 12.45 0.20
N SER A 114 -4.07 13.49 0.33
CA SER A 114 -3.49 14.21 -0.81
C SER A 114 -2.61 13.28 -1.63
N ALA A 115 -1.77 12.48 -0.98
CA ALA A 115 -0.94 11.48 -1.64
C ALA A 115 -1.76 10.44 -2.40
N GLY A 116 -2.83 9.93 -1.79
CA GLY A 116 -3.76 9.00 -2.43
C GLY A 116 -4.49 9.63 -3.63
N ALA A 117 -4.90 10.89 -3.51
CA ALA A 117 -5.50 11.66 -4.59
C ALA A 117 -4.53 11.80 -5.79
N PHE A 118 -3.31 12.27 -5.56
CA PHE A 118 -2.28 12.40 -6.59
C PHE A 118 -1.92 11.05 -7.23
N GLN A 119 -1.71 10.02 -6.40
CA GLN A 119 -1.45 8.68 -6.89
C GLN A 119 -2.59 8.19 -7.76
N SER A 120 -3.86 8.41 -7.39
CA SER A 120 -5.03 7.90 -8.13
C SER A 120 -5.09 8.42 -9.57
N VAL A 121 -4.62 9.65 -9.82
CA VAL A 121 -4.56 10.26 -11.16
C VAL A 121 -3.55 9.51 -12.04
N ILE A 122 -2.35 9.25 -11.51
CA ILE A 122 -1.31 8.48 -12.20
C ILE A 122 -1.74 7.02 -12.41
N ALA A 123 -2.53 6.49 -11.49
CA ALA A 123 -3.06 5.14 -11.51
C ALA A 123 -4.20 4.91 -12.50
N ALA A 124 -4.97 5.94 -12.83
CA ALA A 124 -6.15 5.83 -13.70
C ALA A 124 -5.88 5.10 -15.03
N PRO A 125 -4.85 5.47 -15.83
CA PRO A 125 -4.52 4.74 -17.05
C PRO A 125 -4.12 3.28 -16.80
N LEU A 126 -3.46 3.01 -15.67
CA LEU A 126 -3.03 1.66 -15.30
C LEU A 126 -4.21 0.77 -14.87
N ASP A 127 -5.18 1.33 -14.15
CA ASP A 127 -6.46 0.66 -13.87
C ASP A 127 -7.16 0.31 -15.17
N ALA A 128 -7.27 1.29 -16.07
CA ALA A 128 -7.97 1.11 -17.34
C ALA A 128 -7.37 -0.02 -18.18
N LEU A 129 -6.04 -0.14 -18.18
CA LEU A 129 -5.32 -1.25 -18.79
C LEU A 129 -5.59 -2.59 -18.11
N THR A 130 -5.57 -2.62 -16.78
CA THR A 130 -5.74 -3.86 -15.99
C THR A 130 -7.14 -4.44 -16.15
N ILE A 131 -8.17 -3.60 -16.12
CA ILE A 131 -9.58 -3.99 -16.26
C ILE A 131 -9.86 -4.61 -17.63
N ARG A 132 -9.16 -4.12 -18.67
CA ARG A 132 -9.38 -4.51 -20.06
C ARG A 132 -8.40 -5.57 -20.54
N PHE A 133 -7.48 -6.00 -19.68
CA PHE A 133 -6.49 -6.99 -20.02
C PHE A 133 -7.14 -8.37 -20.07
N LYS A 134 -7.05 -9.00 -21.24
CA LYS A 134 -7.41 -10.41 -21.43
C LYS A 134 -6.14 -11.17 -21.76
N THR A 135 -5.89 -12.26 -21.04
CA THR A 135 -4.70 -13.09 -21.26
C THR A 135 -4.68 -13.71 -22.65
N THR A 136 -5.86 -13.92 -23.24
CA THR A 136 -6.04 -14.39 -24.62
C THR A 136 -5.39 -13.49 -25.65
N ASP A 137 -5.36 -12.17 -25.43
CA ASP A 137 -4.86 -11.19 -26.41
C ASP A 137 -3.35 -11.32 -26.63
N LEU A 138 -2.61 -11.77 -25.60
CA LEU A 138 -1.18 -12.06 -25.71
C LEU A 138 -0.92 -13.47 -26.26
N THR A 139 -1.73 -14.47 -25.88
CA THR A 139 -1.55 -15.84 -26.38
C THR A 139 -1.94 -16.00 -27.85
N GLN A 140 -2.92 -15.23 -28.33
CA GLN A 140 -3.35 -15.21 -29.74
C GLN A 140 -2.50 -14.29 -30.62
N GLY A 141 -1.49 -13.61 -30.05
CA GLY A 141 -0.59 -12.74 -30.80
C GLY A 141 -1.20 -11.40 -31.24
N THR A 142 -2.35 -10.99 -30.69
CA THR A 142 -2.96 -9.67 -30.93
C THR A 142 -2.01 -8.55 -30.52
N TYR A 143 -1.26 -8.76 -29.44
CA TYR A 143 -0.18 -7.88 -28.99
C TYR A 143 1.12 -8.66 -28.85
N LYS A 144 2.24 -8.05 -29.25
CA LYS A 144 3.56 -8.72 -29.24
C LYS A 144 4.10 -8.94 -27.82
N ASN A 145 3.88 -7.98 -26.95
CA ASN A 145 4.32 -7.99 -25.55
C ASN A 145 3.47 -7.03 -24.72
N MET A 146 3.74 -6.95 -23.41
CA MET A 146 2.96 -6.12 -22.50
C MET A 146 3.16 -4.61 -22.74
N TRP A 147 4.32 -4.20 -23.29
CA TRP A 147 4.56 -2.82 -23.71
C TRP A 147 3.67 -2.41 -24.89
N ASP A 148 3.61 -3.26 -25.90
CA ASP A 148 2.80 -3.08 -27.10
C ASP A 148 1.30 -3.07 -26.76
N TYR A 149 0.87 -3.98 -25.85
CA TYR A 149 -0.47 -3.95 -25.26
C TYR A 149 -0.76 -2.61 -24.60
N ALA A 150 0.10 -2.18 -23.65
CA ALA A 150 -0.12 -0.95 -22.91
C ALA A 150 -0.21 0.28 -23.83
N SER A 151 0.72 0.42 -24.78
CA SER A 151 0.79 1.56 -25.69
C SER A 151 -0.43 1.61 -26.62
N ARG A 152 -0.69 0.53 -27.37
CA ARG A 152 -1.81 0.50 -28.33
C ARG A 152 -3.15 0.62 -27.63
N LYS A 153 -3.31 -0.03 -26.47
CA LYS A 153 -4.57 0.02 -25.72
C LYS A 153 -4.81 1.41 -25.15
N LEU A 154 -3.80 2.08 -24.60
CA LEU A 154 -3.92 3.47 -24.13
C LEU A 154 -4.26 4.44 -25.26
N GLN A 155 -3.64 4.28 -26.43
CA GLN A 155 -3.97 5.06 -27.62
C GLN A 155 -5.42 4.84 -28.08
N ALA A 156 -5.89 3.59 -28.07
CA ALA A 156 -7.24 3.23 -28.50
C ALA A 156 -8.35 3.76 -27.57
N ILE A 157 -8.13 3.74 -26.24
CA ILE A 157 -9.13 4.23 -25.27
C ILE A 157 -9.07 5.75 -25.08
N GLY A 158 -7.90 6.35 -25.32
CA GLY A 158 -7.62 7.75 -25.05
C GLY A 158 -7.75 8.16 -23.57
N ALA A 159 -7.50 9.43 -23.28
CA ALA A 159 -7.59 9.97 -21.92
C ALA A 159 -9.00 9.79 -21.32
N ARG A 160 -10.05 9.96 -22.12
CA ARG A 160 -11.45 9.83 -21.66
C ARG A 160 -11.76 8.42 -21.17
N GLY A 161 -11.35 7.39 -21.91
CA GLY A 161 -11.54 5.99 -21.50
C GLY A 161 -10.65 5.60 -20.31
N ALA A 162 -9.46 6.19 -20.21
CA ALA A 162 -8.55 5.97 -19.07
C ALA A 162 -9.13 6.46 -17.74
N PHE A 163 -9.85 7.60 -17.75
CA PHE A 163 -10.49 8.16 -16.56
C PHE A 163 -11.96 7.73 -16.38
N ALA A 164 -12.49 6.86 -17.25
CA ALA A 164 -13.82 6.31 -17.09
C ALA A 164 -13.86 5.41 -15.84
N GLY A 165 -14.67 5.78 -14.84
CA GLY A 165 -14.72 5.08 -13.56
C GLY A 165 -13.73 5.57 -12.49
N TRP A 166 -12.91 6.59 -12.81
CA TRP A 166 -11.86 7.10 -11.91
C TRP A 166 -12.40 7.59 -10.56
N GLY A 167 -13.62 8.13 -10.51
CA GLY A 167 -14.19 8.66 -9.26
C GLY A 167 -14.23 7.63 -8.12
N LEU A 168 -14.52 6.35 -8.43
CA LEU A 168 -14.48 5.28 -7.43
C LEU A 168 -13.05 4.95 -6.99
N SER A 169 -12.10 4.93 -7.92
CA SER A 169 -10.66 4.77 -7.60
C SER A 169 -10.16 5.93 -6.74
N PHE A 170 -10.53 7.17 -7.06
CA PHE A 170 -10.14 8.37 -6.33
C PHE A 170 -10.59 8.32 -4.89
N VAL A 171 -11.89 8.10 -4.63
CA VAL A 171 -12.44 8.04 -3.26
C VAL A 171 -11.78 6.90 -2.49
N LYS A 172 -11.62 5.73 -3.11
CA LYS A 172 -10.99 4.58 -2.48
C LYS A 172 -9.53 4.85 -2.10
N ASP A 173 -8.74 5.36 -3.03
CA ASP A 173 -7.32 5.57 -2.85
C ASP A 173 -7.08 6.75 -1.87
N ALA A 174 -7.76 7.89 -2.04
CA ALA A 174 -7.60 9.06 -1.17
C ALA A 174 -7.97 8.75 0.29
N PHE A 175 -9.17 8.26 0.56
CA PHE A 175 -9.57 7.95 1.95
C PHE A 175 -8.82 6.73 2.50
N GLY A 176 -8.54 5.72 1.68
CA GLY A 176 -7.79 4.54 2.07
C GLY A 176 -6.38 4.89 2.54
N TYR A 177 -5.64 5.69 1.77
CA TYR A 177 -4.29 6.11 2.16
C TYR A 177 -4.27 7.17 3.26
N GLY A 178 -5.28 8.05 3.33
CA GLY A 178 -5.47 8.95 4.47
C GLY A 178 -5.58 8.17 5.79
N LEU A 179 -6.45 7.17 5.86
CA LEU A 179 -6.59 6.31 7.04
C LEU A 179 -5.33 5.50 7.32
N PHE A 180 -4.67 4.97 6.26
CA PHE A 180 -3.44 4.20 6.41
C PHE A 180 -2.33 5.04 7.05
N PHE A 181 -1.94 6.16 6.43
CA PHE A 181 -0.86 7.00 6.95
C PHE A 181 -1.22 7.67 8.28
N GLY A 182 -2.48 8.11 8.43
CA GLY A 182 -2.98 8.68 9.68
C GLY A 182 -2.80 7.72 10.86
N THR A 183 -3.31 6.49 10.71
CA THR A 183 -3.22 5.45 11.73
C THR A 183 -1.77 5.02 11.95
N PHE A 184 -1.03 4.84 10.86
CA PHE A 184 0.35 4.39 10.91
C PHE A 184 1.21 5.34 11.74
N GLU A 185 1.14 6.66 11.47
CA GLU A 185 1.90 7.65 12.24
C GLU A 185 1.39 7.80 13.67
N TYR A 186 0.09 7.71 13.90
CA TYR A 186 -0.49 7.75 15.24
C TYR A 186 0.04 6.61 16.12
N VAL A 187 0.00 5.37 15.63
CA VAL A 187 0.45 4.18 16.38
C VAL A 187 1.98 4.14 16.48
N LYS A 188 2.69 4.41 15.39
CA LYS A 188 4.17 4.38 15.34
C LYS A 188 4.79 5.45 16.24
N SER A 189 4.21 6.64 16.27
CA SER A 189 4.80 7.80 16.93
C SER A 189 4.03 8.13 18.20
N GLN A 190 2.82 8.66 18.12
CA GLN A 190 2.10 9.21 19.28
C GLN A 190 1.86 8.14 20.36
N LEU A 191 1.29 7.00 19.99
CA LEU A 191 1.02 5.90 20.93
C LEU A 191 2.31 5.31 21.50
N PHE A 192 3.37 5.23 20.70
CA PHE A 192 4.68 4.79 21.17
C PHE A 192 5.26 5.76 22.20
N TYR A 193 5.25 7.06 21.92
CA TYR A 193 5.75 8.09 22.86
C TYR A 193 4.92 8.13 24.14
N GLU A 194 3.61 8.06 24.03
CA GLU A 194 2.70 7.98 25.18
C GLU A 194 2.99 6.73 26.01
N TYR A 195 3.12 5.57 25.37
CA TYR A 195 3.47 4.33 26.05
C TYR A 195 4.83 4.42 26.75
N VAL A 196 5.87 4.89 26.05
CA VAL A 196 7.23 5.01 26.62
C VAL A 196 7.22 6.01 27.76
N SER A 197 6.59 7.16 27.61
CA SER A 197 6.47 8.12 28.69
C SER A 197 5.68 7.55 29.87
N HIS A 198 4.59 6.81 29.66
CA HIS A 198 3.81 6.24 30.77
C HIS A 198 4.59 5.18 31.56
N TRP A 199 5.23 4.24 30.86
CA TRP A 199 5.94 3.12 31.47
C TRP A 199 7.33 3.47 32.00
N TYR A 200 8.05 4.35 31.31
CA TYR A 200 9.41 4.73 31.68
C TYR A 200 9.50 6.07 32.41
N SER A 201 8.43 6.86 32.59
CA SER A 201 8.50 8.13 33.35
C SER A 201 8.20 7.98 34.84
N ARG A 202 7.59 6.87 35.29
CA ARG A 202 7.33 6.64 36.71
C ARG A 202 8.44 5.79 37.31
N TYR A 203 9.30 6.39 38.12
CA TYR A 203 10.38 5.67 38.80
C TYR A 203 9.86 4.44 39.56
N GLY A 204 8.67 4.54 40.17
CA GLY A 204 8.01 3.41 40.85
C GLY A 204 7.71 2.20 39.95
N LEU A 205 7.38 2.42 38.67
CA LEU A 205 7.05 1.37 37.69
C LEU A 205 8.28 0.79 36.98
N LEU A 206 9.46 1.38 37.16
CA LEU A 206 10.69 0.86 36.60
C LEU A 206 11.06 -0.48 37.25
N SER A 207 11.46 -1.45 36.41
CA SER A 207 12.04 -2.71 36.88
C SER A 207 13.31 -2.45 37.70
N MET A 208 13.59 -3.34 38.67
CA MET A 208 14.78 -3.29 39.53
C MET A 208 16.08 -3.16 38.72
N PHE A 209 16.14 -3.78 37.53
CA PHE A 209 17.27 -3.66 36.62
C PHE A 209 17.52 -2.21 36.16
N HIS A 210 16.46 -1.49 35.76
CA HIS A 210 16.57 -0.11 35.30
C HIS A 210 16.91 0.85 36.44
N LYS A 211 16.35 0.62 37.63
CA LYS A 211 16.69 1.40 38.83
C LYS A 211 18.17 1.26 39.18
N HIS A 212 18.67 0.02 39.22
CA HIS A 212 20.08 -0.25 39.47
C HIS A 212 21.00 0.39 38.41
N GLN A 213 20.59 0.39 37.14
CA GLN A 213 21.34 1.05 36.07
C GLN A 213 21.40 2.57 36.22
N ILE A 214 20.30 3.22 36.64
CA ILE A 214 20.28 4.66 36.94
C ILE A 214 21.20 4.98 38.11
N ASP A 215 21.16 4.19 39.17
CA ASP A 215 21.99 4.41 40.36
C ASP A 215 23.49 4.25 40.02
N LEU A 216 23.85 3.24 39.20
CA LEU A 216 25.22 3.08 38.70
C LEU A 216 25.67 4.25 37.83
N GLN A 217 24.80 4.78 36.96
CA GLN A 217 25.11 5.95 36.13
C GLN A 217 25.31 7.20 36.98
N ARG A 218 24.48 7.43 38.01
CA ARG A 218 24.66 8.54 38.96
C ARG A 218 26.00 8.48 39.70
N ILE A 219 26.52 7.27 39.94
CA ILE A 219 27.82 7.07 40.60
C ILE A 219 28.98 7.29 39.62
N THR A 220 28.81 6.86 38.36
CA THR A 220 29.90 6.83 37.37
C THR A 220 30.05 8.14 36.61
N ASP A 221 28.93 8.76 36.20
CA ASP A 221 28.87 9.97 35.39
C ASP A 221 28.24 11.10 36.22
N GLN A 222 29.06 11.83 36.98
CA GLN A 222 28.57 12.91 37.87
C GLN A 222 28.07 14.15 37.13
N GLU A 223 28.51 14.39 35.90
CA GLU A 223 28.16 15.58 35.11
C GLU A 223 26.93 15.40 34.21
N ASP A 224 26.57 14.16 33.88
CA ASP A 224 25.50 13.85 32.91
C ASP A 224 24.25 13.28 33.59
N ARG A 225 23.07 13.67 33.10
CA ARG A 225 21.80 13.10 33.57
C ARG A 225 21.74 11.60 33.22
N PRO A 226 21.33 10.72 34.16
CA PRO A 226 21.22 9.29 33.88
C PRO A 226 20.24 9.06 32.72
N VAL A 227 20.54 8.06 31.88
CA VAL A 227 19.85 7.81 30.62
C VAL A 227 19.30 6.39 30.57
N ILE A 228 17.98 6.27 30.37
CA ILE A 228 17.31 4.98 30.16
C ILE A 228 17.09 4.74 28.67
N LYS A 229 17.47 3.55 28.20
CA LYS A 229 17.20 3.07 26.84
C LYS A 229 16.06 2.05 26.87
N PRO A 230 14.91 2.30 26.21
CA PRO A 230 13.86 1.29 26.06
C PRO A 230 14.35 0.03 25.35
N HIS A 231 13.66 -1.09 25.57
CA HIS A 231 14.05 -2.37 24.96
C HIS A 231 14.06 -2.29 23.43
N TYR A 232 15.11 -2.82 22.78
CA TYR A 232 15.38 -2.63 21.36
C TYR A 232 14.27 -3.12 20.40
N MET A 233 13.47 -4.11 20.83
CA MET A 233 12.32 -4.64 20.06
C MET A 233 11.04 -3.80 20.17
N MET A 234 10.98 -2.82 21.09
CA MET A 234 9.76 -2.04 21.32
C MET A 234 9.37 -1.26 20.07
N GLU A 235 10.28 -0.46 19.51
CA GLU A 235 9.98 0.32 18.32
C GLU A 235 9.59 -0.55 17.11
N PRO A 236 10.32 -1.64 16.75
CA PRO A 236 9.87 -2.56 15.71
C PRO A 236 8.49 -3.18 15.97
N SER A 237 8.15 -3.49 17.22
CA SER A 237 6.83 -4.02 17.57
C SER A 237 5.70 -3.00 17.38
N PHE A 238 5.96 -1.71 17.67
CA PHE A 238 5.01 -0.63 17.41
C PHE A 238 4.90 -0.30 15.91
N ILE A 239 6.00 -0.36 15.16
CA ILE A 239 5.98 -0.25 13.68
C ILE A 239 5.12 -1.37 13.08
N LEU A 240 5.26 -2.59 13.62
CA LEU A 240 4.45 -3.74 13.23
C LEU A 240 2.97 -3.55 13.53
N LEU A 241 2.67 -3.17 14.76
CA LEU A 241 1.31 -2.89 15.21
C LEU A 241 0.69 -1.77 14.36
N ALA A 242 1.45 -0.71 14.07
CA ALA A 242 1.05 0.39 13.22
C ALA A 242 0.72 -0.10 11.81
N GLY A 243 1.57 -0.91 11.19
CA GLY A 243 1.33 -1.49 9.87
C GLY A 243 0.07 -2.36 9.82
N ALA A 244 -0.13 -3.21 10.83
CA ALA A 244 -1.27 -4.11 10.91
C ALA A 244 -2.58 -3.34 11.12
N THR A 245 -2.63 -2.44 12.10
CA THR A 245 -3.81 -1.63 12.43
C THR A 245 -4.16 -0.67 11.29
N ALA A 246 -3.17 0.00 10.69
CA ALA A 246 -3.37 0.86 9.53
C ALA A 246 -3.94 0.10 8.33
N SER A 247 -3.45 -1.11 8.08
CA SER A 247 -3.95 -1.97 7.00
C SER A 247 -5.41 -2.39 7.23
N VAL A 248 -5.79 -2.72 8.47
CA VAL A 248 -7.19 -3.04 8.81
C VAL A 248 -8.09 -1.82 8.63
N LEU A 249 -7.70 -0.65 9.15
CA LEU A 249 -8.48 0.58 9.03
C LEU A 249 -8.60 1.07 7.59
N GLN A 250 -7.54 0.94 6.78
CA GLN A 250 -7.61 1.18 5.34
C GLN A 250 -8.67 0.30 4.67
N GLN A 251 -8.76 -0.99 5.05
CA GLN A 251 -9.72 -1.91 4.46
C GLN A 251 -11.17 -1.57 4.79
N VAL A 252 -11.45 -0.93 5.93
CA VAL A 252 -12.80 -0.48 6.28
C VAL A 252 -13.39 0.40 5.16
N VAL A 253 -12.57 1.24 4.54
CA VAL A 253 -12.99 2.07 3.40
C VAL A 253 -12.74 1.37 2.07
N ALA A 254 -11.58 0.73 1.90
CA ALA A 254 -11.17 0.19 0.61
C ALA A 254 -12.02 -1.02 0.16
N HIS A 255 -12.41 -1.89 1.09
CA HIS A 255 -13.18 -3.11 0.80
C HIS A 255 -14.55 -2.84 0.17
N PRO A 256 -15.45 -2.05 0.78
CA PRO A 256 -16.76 -1.76 0.20
C PRO A 256 -16.66 -1.06 -1.16
N LEU A 257 -15.71 -0.12 -1.30
CA LEU A 257 -15.48 0.59 -2.55
C LEU A 257 -14.93 -0.35 -3.64
N THR A 258 -14.05 -1.30 -3.30
CA THR A 258 -13.55 -2.29 -4.25
C THR A 258 -14.68 -3.16 -4.81
N ARG A 259 -15.63 -3.59 -3.97
CA ARG A 259 -16.81 -4.36 -4.42
C ARG A 259 -17.68 -3.59 -5.42
N ILE A 260 -17.92 -2.31 -5.16
CA ILE A 260 -18.67 -1.44 -6.08
C ILE A 260 -17.87 -1.17 -7.36
N GLN A 261 -16.56 -0.98 -7.22
CA GLN A 261 -15.63 -0.72 -8.32
C GLN A 261 -15.54 -1.91 -9.28
N GLU A 262 -15.44 -3.15 -8.79
CA GLU A 262 -15.45 -4.37 -9.62
C GLU A 262 -16.71 -4.47 -10.48
N LEU A 263 -17.88 -4.17 -9.90
CA LEU A 263 -19.16 -4.09 -10.62
C LEU A 263 -19.14 -3.04 -11.73
N HIS A 264 -18.59 -1.86 -11.42
CA HIS A 264 -18.51 -0.75 -12.38
C HIS A 264 -17.55 -1.08 -13.53
N PHE A 265 -16.40 -1.66 -13.20
CA PHE A 265 -15.33 -1.99 -14.14
C PHE A 265 -15.75 -3.09 -15.13
N GLN A 266 -16.49 -4.10 -14.67
CA GLN A 266 -17.11 -5.09 -15.57
C GLN A 266 -18.03 -4.43 -16.60
N ARG A 267 -18.83 -3.45 -16.17
CA ARG A 267 -19.74 -2.71 -17.05
C ARG A 267 -19.00 -1.81 -18.04
N LEU A 268 -17.92 -1.16 -17.61
CA LEU A 268 -17.08 -0.35 -18.48
C LEU A 268 -16.45 -1.19 -19.59
N ALA A 269 -15.92 -2.38 -19.27
CA ALA A 269 -15.37 -3.29 -20.27
C ALA A 269 -16.40 -3.64 -21.36
N THR A 270 -17.66 -3.92 -20.98
CA THR A 270 -18.74 -4.18 -21.94
C THR A 270 -19.09 -2.95 -22.79
N LEU A 271 -19.08 -1.75 -22.19
CA LEU A 271 -19.37 -0.51 -22.92
C LEU A 271 -18.30 -0.20 -23.97
N ASP A 272 -17.03 -0.49 -23.69
CA ASP A 272 -15.96 -0.27 -24.66
C ASP A 272 -16.05 -1.20 -25.86
N GLU A 273 -16.42 -2.47 -25.66
CA GLU A 273 -16.69 -3.39 -26.76
C GLU A 273 -17.83 -2.87 -27.66
N LEU A 274 -18.87 -2.28 -27.06
CA LEU A 274 -19.96 -1.65 -27.80
C LEU A 274 -19.53 -0.38 -28.55
N LEU A 275 -18.68 0.44 -27.96
CA LEU A 275 -18.16 1.67 -28.60
C LEU A 275 -17.20 1.34 -29.75
N GLN A 276 -16.41 0.27 -29.63
CA GLN A 276 -15.55 -0.21 -30.70
C GLN A 276 -16.35 -0.74 -31.90
N THR A 277 -17.47 -1.43 -31.65
CA THR A 277 -18.34 -1.95 -32.73
C THR A 277 -19.22 -0.88 -33.38
N ARG A 278 -19.49 0.25 -32.70
CA ARG A 278 -20.36 1.34 -33.20
C ARG A 278 -19.75 2.73 -32.94
N PRO A 279 -18.65 3.10 -33.60
CA PRO A 279 -17.99 4.39 -33.40
C PRO A 279 -18.90 5.57 -33.82
N GLY A 280 -18.84 6.66 -33.06
CA GLY A 280 -19.46 7.96 -33.41
C GLY A 280 -20.98 8.09 -33.28
N ARG A 281 -21.70 7.00 -33.01
CA ARG A 281 -23.18 7.01 -32.93
C ARG A 281 -23.75 7.34 -31.54
N LEU A 282 -22.90 7.35 -30.53
CA LEU A 282 -23.30 7.41 -29.13
C LEU A 282 -22.55 8.51 -28.39
N ASP A 283 -23.26 9.27 -27.56
CA ASP A 283 -22.63 10.22 -26.64
C ASP A 283 -21.90 9.45 -25.52
N THR A 284 -20.58 9.33 -25.68
CA THR A 284 -19.68 8.61 -24.77
C THR A 284 -19.74 9.13 -23.33
N MET A 285 -19.89 10.43 -23.12
CA MET A 285 -19.89 11.02 -21.78
C MET A 285 -21.19 10.69 -21.04
N GLN A 286 -22.33 10.81 -21.72
CA GLN A 286 -23.61 10.40 -21.16
C GLN A 286 -23.65 8.91 -20.84
N LEU A 287 -23.02 8.07 -21.67
CA LEU A 287 -22.94 6.63 -21.42
C LEU A 287 -22.14 6.32 -20.15
N TYR A 288 -20.98 6.96 -19.96
CA TYR A 288 -20.20 6.80 -18.73
C TYR A 288 -20.94 7.32 -17.50
N ALA A 289 -21.61 8.47 -17.59
CA ALA A 289 -22.44 8.99 -16.50
C ALA A 289 -23.58 8.02 -16.13
N ARG A 290 -24.31 7.53 -17.13
CA ARG A 290 -25.37 6.52 -16.94
C ARG A 290 -24.82 5.19 -16.42
N ALA A 291 -23.56 4.85 -16.70
CA ALA A 291 -22.93 3.65 -16.18
C ALA A 291 -22.85 3.68 -14.65
N TYR A 292 -22.56 4.83 -14.03
CA TYR A 292 -22.58 4.98 -12.57
C TYR A 292 -23.97 4.72 -12.00
N GLN A 293 -25.01 5.34 -12.57
CA GLN A 293 -26.39 5.13 -12.13
C GLN A 293 -26.81 3.65 -12.23
N LYS A 294 -26.50 3.00 -13.36
CA LYS A 294 -26.79 1.56 -13.54
C LYS A 294 -26.00 0.67 -12.58
N THR A 295 -24.76 1.05 -12.27
CA THR A 295 -23.93 0.35 -11.27
C THR A 295 -24.58 0.44 -9.91
N TRP A 296 -25.07 1.62 -9.52
CA TRP A 296 -25.75 1.84 -8.24
C TRP A 296 -27.01 0.97 -8.10
N ILE A 297 -27.85 0.93 -9.15
CA ILE A 297 -29.05 0.08 -9.17
C ILE A 297 -28.67 -1.41 -9.04
N GLN A 298 -27.64 -1.85 -9.75
CA GLN A 298 -27.18 -3.25 -9.70
C GLN A 298 -26.59 -3.61 -8.33
N ALA A 299 -25.83 -2.69 -7.72
CA ALA A 299 -25.32 -2.83 -6.37
C ALA A 299 -26.48 -2.96 -5.37
N GLY A 300 -27.54 -2.14 -5.50
CA GLY A 300 -28.75 -2.25 -4.70
C GLY A 300 -29.44 -3.61 -4.82
N LYS A 301 -29.59 -4.15 -6.05
CA LYS A 301 -30.15 -5.49 -6.25
C LYS A 301 -29.33 -6.59 -5.58
N ARG A 302 -28.00 -6.51 -5.65
CA ARG A 302 -27.11 -7.47 -4.97
C ARG A 302 -27.18 -7.32 -3.45
N ALA A 303 -27.21 -6.08 -2.95
CA ALA A 303 -27.37 -5.78 -1.53
C ALA A 303 -28.67 -6.38 -0.96
N THR A 304 -29.81 -6.19 -1.63
CA THR A 304 -31.08 -6.79 -1.21
C THR A 304 -31.01 -8.32 -1.20
N LYS A 305 -30.42 -8.94 -2.23
CA LYS A 305 -30.26 -10.40 -2.30
C LYS A 305 -29.38 -10.96 -1.18
N SER A 306 -28.37 -10.22 -0.75
CA SER A 306 -27.46 -10.59 0.34
C SER A 306 -27.99 -10.23 1.74
N GLY A 307 -29.21 -9.69 1.86
CA GLY A 307 -29.81 -9.34 3.15
C GLY A 307 -29.42 -7.96 3.70
N GLY A 308 -28.95 -7.05 2.84
CA GLY A 308 -28.67 -5.65 3.18
C GLY A 308 -27.34 -5.13 2.62
N TRP A 309 -27.20 -3.80 2.60
CA TRP A 309 -25.99 -3.13 2.08
C TRP A 309 -24.74 -3.47 2.88
N LEU A 310 -24.78 -3.37 4.20
CA LEU A 310 -23.62 -3.67 5.05
C LEU A 310 -23.15 -5.12 4.89
N ARG A 311 -24.09 -6.07 4.90
CA ARG A 311 -23.79 -7.50 4.75
C ARG A 311 -23.15 -7.82 3.41
N TRP A 312 -23.62 -7.19 2.33
CA TRP A 312 -23.03 -7.35 0.99
C TRP A 312 -21.66 -6.67 0.87
N LEU A 313 -21.55 -5.43 1.32
CA LEU A 313 -20.33 -4.63 1.17
C LEU A 313 -19.16 -5.17 1.99
N TYR A 314 -19.42 -5.76 3.16
CA TYR A 314 -18.42 -6.35 4.04
C TYR A 314 -18.39 -7.88 3.98
N GLN A 315 -19.04 -8.48 2.98
CA GLN A 315 -18.95 -9.91 2.75
C GLN A 315 -17.47 -10.30 2.50
N ASP A 316 -16.98 -11.31 3.22
CA ASP A 316 -15.59 -11.79 3.18
C ASP A 316 -14.53 -10.78 3.66
N PHE A 317 -14.95 -9.71 4.34
CA PHE A 317 -14.06 -8.65 4.82
C PHE A 317 -12.91 -9.19 5.67
N TRP A 318 -13.22 -10.00 6.69
CA TRP A 318 -12.21 -10.53 7.61
C TRP A 318 -11.23 -11.47 6.92
N MET A 319 -11.72 -12.35 6.05
CA MET A 319 -10.88 -13.29 5.31
C MET A 319 -9.93 -12.55 4.36
N THR A 320 -10.43 -11.52 3.68
CA THR A 320 -9.64 -10.69 2.76
C THR A 320 -8.61 -9.85 3.51
N THR A 321 -9.02 -9.24 4.62
CA THR A 321 -8.16 -8.39 5.44
C THR A 321 -7.04 -9.20 6.11
N LEU A 322 -7.37 -10.34 6.72
CA LEU A 322 -6.40 -11.21 7.38
C LEU A 322 -5.38 -11.80 6.40
N ARG A 323 -5.77 -12.03 5.15
CA ARG A 323 -4.84 -12.46 4.09
C ARG A 323 -3.88 -11.35 3.65
N GLN A 324 -4.27 -10.08 3.79
CA GLN A 324 -3.49 -8.93 3.33
C GLN A 324 -2.53 -8.39 4.40
N VAL A 325 -2.99 -8.29 5.65
CA VAL A 325 -2.26 -7.67 6.78
C VAL A 325 -0.84 -8.26 7.01
N PRO A 326 -0.62 -9.58 6.98
CA PRO A 326 0.70 -10.16 7.22
C PRO A 326 1.73 -9.75 6.17
N SER A 327 1.32 -9.61 4.90
CA SER A 327 2.22 -9.23 3.82
C SER A 327 2.72 -7.79 3.97
N THR A 328 1.84 -6.88 4.42
CA THR A 328 2.15 -5.46 4.62
C THR A 328 3.03 -5.28 5.87
N SER A 329 2.73 -6.02 6.93
CA SER A 329 3.46 -5.96 8.20
C SER A 329 4.84 -6.61 8.12
N ALA A 330 4.97 -7.77 7.46
CA ALA A 330 6.27 -8.44 7.27
C ALA A 330 7.26 -7.60 6.43
N GLY A 331 6.73 -6.84 5.46
CA GLY A 331 7.51 -5.87 4.69
C GLY A 331 8.16 -4.79 5.55
N LEU A 332 7.39 -4.25 6.49
CA LEU A 332 7.83 -3.22 7.43
C LEU A 332 8.91 -3.74 8.38
N ILE A 333 8.77 -4.97 8.91
CA ILE A 333 9.81 -5.58 9.75
C ILE A 333 11.11 -5.72 8.95
N MET A 334 11.05 -6.37 7.78
CA MET A 334 12.25 -6.67 7.00
C MET A 334 12.97 -5.39 6.62
N PHE A 335 12.23 -4.33 6.28
CA PHE A 335 12.79 -3.02 6.06
C PHE A 335 13.46 -2.44 7.31
N GLU A 336 12.79 -2.45 8.47
CA GLU A 336 13.30 -1.86 9.70
C GLU A 336 14.55 -2.58 10.21
N ILE A 337 14.57 -3.92 10.11
CA ILE A 337 15.75 -4.74 10.43
C ILE A 337 16.91 -4.37 9.50
N PHE A 338 16.66 -4.24 8.20
CA PHE A 338 17.69 -3.89 7.23
C PHE A 338 18.22 -2.47 7.45
N ARG A 339 17.32 -1.51 7.70
CA ARG A 339 17.65 -0.13 8.05
C ARG A 339 18.55 -0.06 9.28
N ARG A 340 18.24 -0.83 10.33
CA ARG A 340 19.06 -0.84 11.56
C ARG A 340 20.42 -1.51 11.38
N LYS A 341 20.48 -2.57 10.58
CA LYS A 341 21.75 -3.31 10.35
C LYS A 341 22.74 -2.53 9.48
N TYR A 342 22.24 -1.75 8.52
CA TYR A 342 23.06 -1.06 7.52
C TYR A 342 22.98 0.48 7.57
N GLY A 343 22.15 1.04 8.45
CA GLY A 343 22.09 2.48 8.72
C GLY A 343 23.33 2.90 9.52
N MET A 344 24.06 3.89 9.01
CA MET A 344 25.22 4.45 9.73
C MET A 344 24.74 5.18 10.98
N GLY A 345 25.38 4.91 12.13
CA GLY A 345 24.98 5.31 13.48
C GLY A 345 24.39 6.72 13.57
N GLU A 346 23.26 6.82 14.26
CA GLU A 346 22.38 7.96 14.16
C GLU A 346 22.14 8.60 15.54
N ASP A 347 22.06 9.92 15.60
CA ASP A 347 21.85 10.70 16.83
C ASP A 347 20.55 10.31 17.53
N ALA A 348 20.67 9.97 18.81
CA ALA A 348 19.56 9.52 19.62
C ALA A 348 18.79 10.70 20.22
N VAL A 349 17.46 10.63 20.20
CA VAL A 349 16.61 11.70 20.77
C VAL A 349 16.44 11.44 22.26
N LYS A 350 16.89 12.39 23.07
CA LYS A 350 16.64 12.41 24.52
C LYS A 350 15.30 13.09 24.78
N ILE A 351 14.38 12.41 25.46
CA ILE A 351 13.20 13.02 26.06
C ILE A 351 13.59 13.40 27.49
N PRO A 352 13.73 14.70 27.81
CA PRO A 352 14.08 15.13 29.15
C PRO A 352 12.93 14.85 30.12
N LYS A 353 13.24 14.24 31.27
CA LYS A 353 12.33 14.09 32.42
C LYS A 353 13.00 14.56 33.71
N ASP A 354 12.21 14.66 34.78
CA ASP A 354 12.61 15.35 36.01
C ASP A 354 13.89 14.75 36.65
N GLU A 355 14.05 13.42 36.62
CA GLU A 355 15.17 12.72 37.29
C GLU A 355 16.16 11.97 36.37
N TYR A 356 15.84 11.79 35.09
CA TYR A 356 16.64 11.07 34.08
C TYR A 356 16.13 11.39 32.67
N ASP A 357 16.93 11.13 31.65
CA ASP A 357 16.53 11.28 30.25
C ASP A 357 16.18 9.92 29.64
N ILE A 358 15.15 9.87 28.79
CA ILE A 358 14.83 8.66 28.02
C ILE A 358 15.46 8.81 26.64
N LEU A 359 16.43 7.95 26.33
CA LEU A 359 17.07 7.93 25.02
C LEU A 359 16.35 6.94 24.13
N LEU A 360 15.68 7.49 23.13
CA LEU A 360 15.03 6.70 22.10
C LEU A 360 16.09 6.26 21.08
N PRO A 361 16.20 4.95 20.78
CA PRO A 361 17.10 4.44 19.76
C PRO A 361 16.75 4.93 18.34
#